data_AF-A0A8C5YVM3-F1
#
_entry.id   AF-A0A8C5YVM3-F1
#
_cell.length_a   1.000
_cell.length_b   1.000
_cell.length_c   1.000
_cell.angle_alpha   90.00
_cell.angle_beta   90.00
_cell.angle_gamma   90.00
#
_symmetry.space_group_name_H-M   'P 1'
#
loop_
_entity.id
_entity.type
_entity.pdbx_description
1 polymer ?
#
loop_
_entity_poly.entity_id
_entity_poly.type
_entity_poly.pdbx_seq_one_letter_code
_entity_poly.pdbx_strand_id
1 'polypeptide(L)' 'MEGRGLEEDALLQKLKDSRRRFQRRMRELIEKYDQPFEDDPLVQMATLTYQTPQGREPGVLPGLWETLGA' A
#
# COMPACT_ATOMS: atom_id res chain seq x y z
N MET A 1 26.28 -10.14 32.67
CA MET A 1 26.53 -9.68 31.29
C MET A 1 25.73 -10.47 30.25
N GLU A 2 25.03 -11.56 30.60
CA GLU A 2 24.32 -12.45 29.64
C GLU A 2 22.94 -11.93 29.17
N GLY A 3 22.26 -11.09 29.95
CA GLY A 3 20.92 -10.58 29.59
C GLY A 3 20.90 -9.67 28.35
N ARG A 4 21.97 -8.89 28.10
CA ARG A 4 22.04 -8.00 26.92
C ARG A 4 22.21 -8.75 25.61
N GLY A 5 22.94 -9.88 25.60
CA GLY A 5 23.13 -10.68 24.40
C GLY A 5 21.83 -11.31 23.92
N LEU A 6 21.00 -11.79 24.85
CA LEU A 6 19.69 -12.38 24.53
C LEU A 6 18.69 -11.34 24.00
N GLU A 7 18.73 -10.11 24.53
CA GLU A 7 17.91 -8.99 24.02
C GLU A 7 18.34 -8.54 22.62
N GLU A 8 19.65 -8.50 22.36
CA GLU A 8 20.21 -8.19 21.04
C GLU A 8 19.82 -9.26 20.01
N ASP A 9 19.93 -10.54 20.36
CA ASP A 9 19.51 -11.66 19.51
C ASP A 9 18.00 -11.61 19.20
N ALA A 10 17.17 -11.27 20.19
CA ALA A 10 15.74 -11.10 20.00
C ALA A 10 15.40 -9.90 19.08
N LEU A 11 16.15 -8.79 19.21
CA LEU A 11 16.00 -7.63 18.34
C LEU A 11 16.40 -7.98 16.90
N LEU A 12 17.53 -8.65 16.71
CA LEU A 12 18.01 -9.09 15.40
C LEU A 12 17.00 -10.04 14.73
N GLN A 13 16.36 -10.92 15.50
CA GLN A 13 15.31 -11.79 14.98
C GLN A 13 14.09 -10.99 14.51
N LYS A 14 13.62 -10.01 15.31
CA LYS A 14 12.51 -9.13 14.92
C LYS A 14 12.81 -8.31 13.67
N LEU A 15 14.04 -7.81 13.52
CA LEU A 15 14.46 -7.06 12.33
C LEU A 15 14.50 -7.96 11.09
N LYS A 16 15.01 -9.20 11.21
CA LYS A 16 14.99 -10.19 10.13
C LYS A 16 13.56 -10.48 9.68
N ASP A 17 12.64 -10.69 10.62
CA ASP A 17 11.26 -10.99 10.30
C ASP A 17 10.53 -9.77 9.70
N SER A 18 10.79 -8.57 10.22
CA SER A 18 10.28 -7.32 9.65
C SER A 18 10.73 -7.15 8.20
N ARG A 19 12.03 -7.33 7.94
CA ARG A 19 12.60 -7.26 6.58
C ARG A 19 11.96 -8.28 5.65
N ARG A 20 11.78 -9.53 6.10
CA ARG A 20 11.15 -10.59 5.29
C ARG A 20 9.70 -10.25 4.92
N ARG A 21 8.92 -9.74 5.88
CA ARG A 21 7.53 -9.31 5.63
C ARG A 21 7.48 -8.16 4.63
N PHE A 22 8.34 -7.14 4.80
CA PHE A 22 8.42 -6.01 3.89
C PHE A 22 8.79 -6.45 2.47
N GLN A 23 9.85 -7.25 2.33
CA GLN A 23 10.29 -7.75 1.02
C GLN A 23 9.21 -8.58 0.33
N ARG A 24 8.52 -9.46 1.05
CA ARG A 24 7.41 -10.22 0.50
C ARG A 24 6.30 -9.29 0.03
N ARG A 25 5.89 -8.33 0.87
CA ARG A 25 4.80 -7.41 0.53
C ARG A 25 5.13 -6.53 -0.66
N MET A 26 6.37 -6.06 -0.76
CA MET A 26 6.82 -5.27 -1.90
C MET A 26 6.83 -6.07 -3.19
N ARG A 27 7.26 -7.33 -3.16
CA ARG A 27 7.17 -8.20 -4.35
C ARG A 27 5.73 -8.40 -4.80
N GLU A 28 4.84 -8.76 -3.87
CA GLU A 28 3.41 -8.90 -4.17
C GLU A 28 2.81 -7.60 -4.75
N LEU A 29 3.25 -6.44 -4.24
CA LEU A 29 2.80 -5.14 -4.74
C LEU A 29 3.30 -4.90 -6.16
N ILE A 30 4.58 -5.13 -6.43
CA ILE A 30 5.16 -4.97 -7.77
C ILE A 30 4.45 -5.91 -8.73
N GLU A 31 4.36 -7.21 -8.43
CA GLU A 31 3.68 -8.19 -9.27
C GLU A 31 2.21 -7.82 -9.55
N LYS A 32 1.52 -7.23 -8.57
CA LYS A 32 0.13 -6.76 -8.75
C LYS A 32 0.03 -5.60 -9.73
N TYR A 33 1.02 -4.71 -9.75
CA TYR A 33 0.98 -3.47 -10.53
C TYR A 33 1.88 -3.50 -11.79
N ASP A 34 2.62 -4.58 -12.04
CA ASP A 34 3.50 -4.79 -13.20
C ASP A 34 2.74 -5.41 -14.38
N GLN A 35 1.53 -4.92 -14.63
CA GLN A 35 0.69 -5.29 -15.76
C GLN A 35 0.12 -4.03 -16.41
N PRO A 36 -0.21 -4.05 -17.70
CA PRO A 36 -0.88 -2.92 -18.34
C PRO A 36 -2.27 -2.70 -17.73
N PHE A 37 -2.68 -1.43 -17.70
CA PHE A 37 -3.95 -0.95 -17.19
C PHE A 37 -4.69 -0.19 -18.32
N GLU A 38 -4.84 -0.82 -19.49
CA GLU A 38 -5.32 -0.18 -20.72
C GLU A 38 -6.76 0.36 -20.61
N ASP A 39 -7.63 -0.34 -19.87
CA ASP A 39 -9.04 0.00 -19.70
C ASP A 39 -9.36 0.64 -18.32
N ASP A 40 -8.32 0.94 -17.52
CA ASP A 40 -8.51 1.50 -16.18
C ASP A 40 -8.83 3.01 -16.23
N PRO A 41 -9.64 3.51 -15.27
CA PRO A 41 -9.99 4.91 -15.22
C PRO A 41 -8.77 5.79 -14.93
N LEU A 42 -8.54 6.79 -15.78
CA LEU A 42 -7.47 7.78 -15.59
C LEU A 42 -7.92 8.91 -14.65
N VAL A 43 -7.10 9.19 -13.64
CA VAL A 43 -7.31 10.33 -12.73
C VAL A 43 -6.83 11.62 -13.39
N GLN A 44 -7.73 12.59 -13.55
CA GLN A 44 -7.43 13.95 -13.96
C GLN A 44 -6.76 14.71 -12.82
N MET A 45 -5.43 14.79 -12.84
CA MET A 45 -4.62 15.35 -11.73
C MET A 45 -4.99 16.81 -11.37
N ALA A 46 -5.39 17.63 -12.35
CA ALA A 46 -5.79 19.03 -12.10
C ALA A 46 -7.01 19.17 -11.18
N THR A 47 -7.83 18.14 -11.08
CA THR A 47 -9.09 18.14 -10.34
C THR A 47 -9.18 16.97 -9.35
N LEU A 48 -8.17 16.08 -9.35
CA LEU A 48 -8.17 14.81 -8.64
C LEU A 48 -9.50 14.10 -8.80
N THR A 49 -9.94 13.81 -10.03
CA THR A 49 -11.21 13.11 -10.31
C THR A 49 -11.03 12.12 -11.45
N TYR A 50 -11.84 11.09 -11.51
CA TYR A 50 -11.85 10.11 -12.60
C TYR A 50 -13.28 9.88 -13.11
N GLN A 51 -13.40 9.27 -14.28
CA GLN A 51 -14.68 8.91 -14.87
C GLN A 51 -15.08 7.49 -14.44
N THR A 52 -16.30 7.35 -13.98
CA THR A 52 -16.98 6.08 -13.73
C THR A 52 -18.20 5.97 -14.64
N PRO A 53 -18.76 4.75 -14.84
CA PRO A 53 -20.02 4.58 -15.55
C PRO A 53 -21.19 5.40 -14.95
N GLN A 54 -21.09 5.79 -13.67
CA GLN A 54 -22.09 6.57 -12.94
C GLN A 54 -21.85 8.09 -13.02
N GLY A 55 -20.68 8.56 -13.47
CA GLY A 55 -20.36 9.98 -13.57
C GLY A 55 -18.89 10.31 -13.29
N ARG A 56 -18.63 11.51 -12.76
CA ARG A 56 -17.28 11.95 -12.37
C ARG A 56 -17.14 11.85 -10.85
N GLU A 57 -16.25 11.00 -10.39
CA GLU A 57 -15.99 10.81 -8.96
C GLU A 57 -14.68 11.48 -8.53
N PRO A 58 -14.59 11.96 -7.29
CA PRO A 58 -13.32 12.41 -6.72
C PRO A 58 -12.34 11.22 -6.66
N GLY A 59 -11.06 11.48 -6.98
CA GLY A 59 -9.91 10.56 -6.96
C GLY A 59 -9.44 10.20 -5.56
N VAL A 60 -10.40 10.11 -4.63
CA VAL A 60 -10.26 9.51 -3.33
C VAL A 60 -10.56 8.02 -3.56
N LEU A 61 -9.66 7.13 -3.11
CA LEU A 61 -9.85 5.68 -3.24
C LEU A 61 -11.30 5.29 -2.87
N PRO A 62 -11.98 4.41 -3.63
CA PRO A 62 -13.32 3.96 -3.30
C PRO A 62 -13.37 3.49 -1.83
N GLY A 63 -14.26 4.09 -1.02
CA GLY A 63 -14.41 3.83 0.42
C GLY A 63 -13.68 4.82 1.36
N LEU A 64 -12.79 5.66 0.86
CA LEU A 64 -12.07 6.65 1.70
C LEU A 64 -12.88 7.96 1.88
N TRP A 65 -13.81 8.25 0.96
CA TRP A 65 -14.81 9.31 1.11
C TRP A 65 -15.84 9.00 2.21
N GLU A 66 -16.20 7.73 2.40
CA GLU A 66 -17.09 7.27 3.48
C GLU A 66 -16.42 7.42 4.86
N THR A 67 -15.09 7.25 4.93
CA THR A 67 -14.34 7.35 6.20
C THR A 67 -14.06 8.78 6.67
N LEU A 68 -14.13 9.77 5.77
CA LEU A 68 -13.82 11.17 6.09
C LEU A 68 -15.06 12.05 6.36
N GLY A 69 -16.25 11.47 6.37
CA GLY A 69 -17.47 12.11 6.86
C GLY A 69 -18.26 12.87 5.81
N ALA A 70 -19.31 12.20 5.32
CA ALA A 70 -20.61 12.78 5.02
C ALA A 70 -21.68 11.81 5.54
#